data_AF-A0A3L6R0P6-F1
#
_entry.id   AF-A0A3L6R0P6-F1
#
_cell.length_a   1.000
_cell.length_b   1.000
_cell.length_c   1.000
_cell.angle_alpha   90.00
_cell.angle_beta   90.00
_cell.angle_gamma   90.00
#
_symmetry.space_group_name_H-M   'P 1'
#
loop_
_entity.id
_entity.type
_entity.pdbx_description
1 polymer ?
#
loop_
_entity_poly.entity_id
_entity_poly.type
_entity_poly.pdbx_seq_one_letter_code
_entity_poly.pdbx_strand_id
1 'polypeptide(L)'
;MASSLCVFAAMSGAAAGRPGSGAAVPGRLATSQQGAKGKRAAAQPLAASAVTETPAPAPAIAPAPPGRPAVVDAPRRRGGRGAGGHAAWKSVRQERWEGALEVEGELPLWLDGTYLRNGPGLWNLGDYGFRHLFDGYATLVRVSFRSGRAVGAHRQIESDAYKAARAHGKVCYREFSEVPKPDGFLSAVGQLASLFSGSSLTDNSNTGVVRLGDGRVLCLTETIKGSIVIDPDTLDTLGKFEYTDKLGGLVHSAHPIVTDTEFWTLIPDLIRPGYSVVRMDAGTNERRLVGRVDCGGGPAPGVHSSARAAEQPW
;
A
#
# COMPACT_ATOMS: atom_id res chain seq x y z
N MET A 1 2.77 7.04 28.43
CA MET A 1 2.09 5.77 28.75
C MET A 1 1.35 5.31 27.50
N ALA A 2 1.48 4.02 27.17
CA ALA A 2 0.83 3.26 26.09
C ALA A 2 0.82 3.88 24.69
N SER A 3 1.90 3.66 23.92
CA SER A 3 1.85 3.74 22.45
C SER A 3 1.34 2.39 21.96
N SER A 4 0.08 2.36 21.50
CA SER A 4 -0.56 1.15 20.98
C SER A 4 0.01 0.88 19.59
N LEU A 5 0.95 -0.06 19.52
CA LEU A 5 1.54 -0.49 18.28
C LEU A 5 0.58 -1.50 17.64
N CYS A 6 -0.27 -1.03 16.72
CA CYS A 6 -1.22 -1.91 16.03
C CYS A 6 -0.45 -2.92 15.17
N VAL A 7 -0.57 -4.20 15.54
CA VAL A 7 -0.09 -5.37 14.82
C VAL A 7 -1.27 -5.91 14.02
N PHE A 8 -1.20 -5.89 12.68
CA PHE A 8 -2.14 -6.63 11.83
C PHE A 8 -1.42 -7.82 11.19
N ALA A 9 -2.00 -9.01 11.35
CA ALA A 9 -1.66 -10.19 10.56
C ALA A 9 -2.67 -10.29 9.42
N ALA A 10 -2.25 -10.03 8.17
CA ALA A 10 -3.07 -10.31 7.01
C ALA A 10 -2.87 -11.79 6.61
N MET A 11 -3.75 -12.65 7.07
CA MET A 11 -3.83 -14.05 6.62
C MET A 11 -4.75 -14.10 5.40
N SER A 12 -4.22 -14.46 4.22
CA SER A 12 -5.03 -14.72 3.04
C SER A 12 -5.29 -16.22 2.94
N GLY A 13 -6.50 -16.66 3.30
CA GLY A 13 -6.95 -18.03 3.08
C GLY A 13 -7.53 -18.20 1.68
N ALA A 14 -6.96 -19.08 0.86
CA ALA A 14 -7.56 -19.50 -0.39
C ALA A 14 -8.73 -20.46 -0.10
N ALA A 15 -9.94 -20.12 -0.56
CA ALA A 15 -11.09 -21.02 -0.49
C ALA A 15 -10.90 -22.20 -1.47
N ALA A 16 -10.79 -23.41 -0.94
CA ALA A 16 -10.72 -24.64 -1.73
C ALA A 16 -12.10 -24.99 -2.31
N GLY A 17 -12.26 -24.88 -3.63
CA GLY A 17 -13.43 -25.37 -4.36
C GLY A 17 -13.41 -26.89 -4.51
N ARG A 18 -14.51 -27.57 -4.14
CA ARG A 18 -14.72 -29.01 -4.38
C ARG A 18 -15.11 -29.26 -5.85
N PRO A 19 -14.72 -30.39 -6.46
CA PRO A 19 -15.08 -30.71 -7.84
C PRO A 19 -16.48 -31.33 -7.92
N GLY A 20 -17.31 -30.81 -8.81
CA GLY A 20 -18.62 -31.37 -9.16
C GLY A 20 -18.54 -32.35 -10.33
N SER A 21 -19.11 -33.53 -10.14
CA SER A 21 -19.27 -34.63 -11.09
C SER A 21 -20.18 -34.31 -12.28
N GLY A 22 -19.87 -34.85 -13.46
CA GLY A 22 -20.63 -34.68 -14.69
C GLY A 22 -21.91 -35.52 -14.81
N ALA A 23 -22.73 -35.18 -15.81
CA ALA A 23 -23.69 -36.07 -16.47
C ALA A 23 -24.12 -35.47 -17.83
N ALA A 24 -24.54 -36.35 -18.74
CA ALA A 24 -24.57 -36.18 -20.18
C ALA A 24 -25.88 -35.63 -20.79
N VAL A 25 -25.73 -35.20 -22.05
CA VAL A 25 -26.63 -34.84 -23.19
C VAL A 25 -27.73 -35.91 -23.43
N PRO A 26 -28.95 -35.67 -24.01
CA PRO A 26 -29.10 -35.36 -25.46
C PRO A 26 -30.35 -34.68 -26.09
N GLY A 27 -30.14 -34.21 -27.34
CA GLY A 27 -31.13 -34.05 -28.45
C GLY A 27 -31.77 -32.66 -28.59
N ARG A 28 -32.14 -32.10 -29.77
CA ARG A 28 -32.25 -32.56 -31.18
C ARG A 28 -32.67 -31.34 -32.07
N LEU A 29 -32.35 -31.39 -33.38
CA LEU A 29 -32.99 -30.73 -34.57
C LEU A 29 -33.02 -29.18 -34.66
N ALA A 30 -32.30 -28.56 -35.61
CA ALA A 30 -32.52 -28.41 -37.07
C ALA A 30 -33.42 -27.21 -37.45
N THR A 31 -32.90 -26.30 -38.27
CA THR A 31 -33.42 -25.98 -39.62
C THR A 31 -32.57 -24.92 -40.31
N SER A 32 -32.34 -25.16 -41.59
CA SER A 32 -31.66 -24.35 -42.60
C SER A 32 -32.55 -23.26 -43.18
N GLN A 33 -31.97 -22.16 -43.68
CA GLN A 33 -32.38 -21.60 -44.98
C GLN A 33 -31.18 -21.02 -45.75
N GLN A 34 -31.17 -21.37 -47.05
CA GLN A 34 -30.23 -20.99 -48.10
C GLN A 34 -30.62 -19.68 -48.79
N GLY A 35 -29.64 -19.07 -49.45
CA GLY A 35 -29.81 -18.29 -50.69
C GLY A 35 -28.42 -17.91 -51.22
N ALA A 36 -27.83 -18.63 -52.19
CA ALA A 36 -27.96 -18.44 -53.65
C ALA A 36 -27.30 -17.12 -54.10
N LYS A 37 -26.38 -16.96 -55.06
CA LYS A 37 -25.88 -17.63 -56.29
C LYS A 37 -24.52 -16.95 -56.59
N GLY A 38 -23.55 -17.43 -57.37
CA GLY A 38 -23.39 -18.59 -58.24
C GLY A 38 -22.31 -18.30 -59.31
N LYS A 39 -21.63 -19.37 -59.77
CA LYS A 39 -21.04 -19.61 -61.13
C LYS A 39 -19.85 -18.73 -61.55
N ARG A 40 -18.81 -19.18 -62.28
CA ARG A 40 -18.39 -20.45 -62.92
C ARG A 40 -16.91 -20.25 -63.31
N ALA A 41 -16.02 -21.20 -63.02
CA ALA A 41 -15.44 -22.22 -63.92
C ALA A 41 -14.25 -21.77 -64.79
N ALA A 42 -13.11 -22.46 -64.67
CA ALA A 42 -12.45 -23.22 -65.75
C ALA A 42 -11.15 -23.86 -65.23
N ALA A 43 -10.90 -25.11 -65.63
CA ALA A 43 -9.75 -25.92 -65.24
C ALA A 43 -8.69 -25.98 -66.37
N GLN A 44 -7.42 -25.82 -65.95
CA GLN A 44 -6.13 -26.40 -66.38
C GLN A 44 -5.74 -26.58 -67.87
N PRO A 45 -4.43 -26.47 -68.18
CA PRO A 45 -3.64 -27.71 -68.30
C PRO A 45 -2.19 -27.67 -67.73
N LEU A 46 -1.59 -28.87 -67.66
CA LEU A 46 -0.25 -29.29 -67.21
C LEU A 46 0.96 -28.51 -67.79
N ALA A 47 2.04 -28.35 -67.00
CA ALA A 47 3.28 -29.18 -67.06
C ALA A 47 4.54 -28.50 -66.47
N ALA A 48 5.38 -29.34 -65.86
CA ALA A 48 6.85 -29.30 -65.72
C ALA A 48 7.53 -28.38 -64.68
N SER A 49 8.35 -29.04 -63.86
CA SER A 49 9.15 -28.57 -62.73
C SER A 49 10.31 -27.66 -63.09
N ALA A 50 10.64 -26.73 -62.20
CA ALA A 50 12.02 -26.33 -61.92
C ALA A 50 12.15 -25.95 -60.44
N VAL A 51 13.13 -26.57 -59.79
CA VAL A 51 13.48 -26.41 -58.38
C VAL A 51 14.28 -25.11 -58.21
N THR A 52 13.83 -24.25 -57.31
CA THR A 52 14.70 -23.26 -56.64
C THR A 52 14.23 -23.12 -55.20
N GLU A 53 15.04 -23.63 -54.26
CA GLU A 53 14.87 -23.40 -52.83
C GLU A 53 14.96 -21.90 -52.52
N THR A 54 13.99 -21.39 -51.76
CA THR A 54 14.07 -20.10 -51.08
C THR A 54 14.23 -20.39 -49.58
N PRO A 55 15.21 -19.81 -48.85
CA PRO A 55 15.38 -20.12 -47.44
C PRO A 55 14.21 -19.57 -46.62
N ALA A 56 13.74 -20.35 -45.65
CA ALA A 56 12.73 -19.93 -44.68
C ALA A 56 13.24 -18.77 -43.79
N PRO A 57 12.38 -17.81 -43.40
CA PRO A 57 12.77 -16.75 -42.47
C PRO A 57 13.00 -17.32 -41.06
N ALA A 58 14.04 -16.83 -40.38
CA ALA A 58 14.38 -17.22 -39.02
C ALA A 58 13.27 -16.83 -38.01
N PRO A 59 13.03 -17.62 -36.96
CA PRO A 59 12.01 -17.33 -35.97
C PRO A 59 12.39 -16.12 -35.11
N ALA A 60 11.43 -15.21 -34.92
CA ALA A 60 11.57 -14.06 -34.03
C ALA A 60 11.66 -14.54 -32.56
N ILE A 61 12.72 -14.11 -31.87
CA ILE A 61 12.93 -14.38 -30.44
C ILE A 61 12.07 -13.40 -29.63
N ALA A 62 11.12 -13.92 -28.85
CA ALA A 62 10.35 -13.14 -27.89
C ALA A 62 11.25 -12.68 -26.72
N PRO A 63 11.07 -11.47 -26.19
CA PRO A 63 11.84 -11.00 -25.04
C PRO A 63 11.49 -11.81 -23.79
N ALA A 64 12.51 -12.19 -23.02
CA ALA A 64 12.37 -12.91 -21.77
C ALA A 64 11.60 -12.08 -20.73
N PRO A 65 10.80 -12.71 -19.84
CA PRO A 65 10.15 -12.01 -18.74
C PRO A 65 11.19 -11.38 -17.81
N PRO A 66 10.88 -10.24 -17.16
CA PRO A 66 11.82 -9.59 -16.25
C PRO A 66 12.21 -10.56 -15.12
N GLY A 67 13.52 -10.75 -14.94
CA GLY A 67 14.08 -11.65 -13.94
C GLY A 67 13.67 -11.25 -12.52
N ARG A 68 13.43 -12.26 -11.67
CA ARG A 68 13.24 -12.06 -10.23
C ARG A 68 14.41 -11.24 -9.65
N PRO A 69 14.15 -10.25 -8.77
CA PRO A 69 15.23 -9.54 -8.10
C PRO A 69 16.11 -10.52 -7.29
N ALA A 70 17.42 -10.29 -7.35
CA ALA A 70 18.41 -11.13 -6.69
C ALA A 70 18.15 -11.19 -5.17
N VAL A 71 18.02 -12.41 -4.64
CA VAL A 71 17.97 -12.67 -3.20
C VAL A 71 19.36 -12.39 -2.64
N VAL A 72 19.48 -11.39 -1.77
CA VAL A 72 20.74 -11.05 -1.09
C VAL A 72 20.65 -11.60 0.32
N ASP A 73 21.54 -12.54 0.66
CA ASP A 73 21.62 -13.12 2.00
C ASP A 73 21.74 -12.03 3.07
N ALA A 74 21.05 -12.24 4.19
CA ALA A 74 21.11 -11.32 5.32
C ALA A 74 22.57 -11.18 5.81
N PRO A 75 23.07 -9.94 6.07
CA PRO A 75 24.42 -9.75 6.55
C PRO A 75 24.65 -10.46 7.89
N ARG A 76 25.62 -11.39 7.95
CA ARG A 76 26.07 -12.00 9.21
C ARG A 76 26.61 -10.92 10.15
N ARG A 77 26.07 -10.84 11.37
CA ARG A 77 26.53 -9.90 12.40
C ARG A 77 28.00 -10.16 12.76
N ARG A 78 28.89 -9.25 12.36
CA ARG A 78 30.22 -9.14 12.96
C ARG A 78 30.08 -8.32 14.24
N GLY A 79 30.23 -8.96 15.40
CA GLY A 79 30.07 -8.35 16.72
C GLY A 79 31.10 -7.25 16.97
N GLY A 80 30.71 -6.00 16.79
CA GLY A 80 31.42 -4.82 17.27
C GLY A 80 30.55 -4.09 18.29
N ARG A 81 31.04 -3.91 19.52
CA ARG A 81 30.39 -3.08 20.55
C ARG A 81 30.48 -1.60 20.13
N GLY A 82 29.50 -1.14 19.35
CA GLY A 82 29.29 0.28 19.07
C GLY A 82 28.48 0.95 20.18
N ALA A 83 28.84 2.19 20.53
CA ALA A 83 28.23 3.02 21.58
C ALA A 83 26.69 2.95 21.59
N GLY A 84 26.14 2.81 22.81
CA GLY A 84 24.77 2.42 23.08
C GLY A 84 23.72 3.43 22.66
N GLY A 85 22.98 3.09 21.60
CA GLY A 85 21.69 3.70 21.26
C GLY A 85 20.69 2.58 20.97
N HIS A 86 19.43 2.75 21.39
CA HIS A 86 18.37 1.76 21.16
C HIS A 86 18.22 1.53 19.65
N ALA A 87 18.11 0.25 19.25
CA ALA A 87 17.98 -0.12 17.84
C ALA A 87 16.76 0.53 17.15
N ALA A 88 15.72 0.86 17.92
CA ALA A 88 14.54 1.57 17.44
C ALA A 88 14.83 2.94 16.83
N TRP A 89 15.93 3.60 17.22
CA TRP A 89 16.34 4.93 16.72
C TRP A 89 17.47 4.86 15.68
N LYS A 90 17.73 3.67 15.12
CA LYS A 90 18.80 3.49 14.14
C LYS A 90 18.20 3.39 12.74
N SER A 91 18.69 4.25 11.85
CA SER A 91 18.26 4.25 10.44
C SER A 91 18.58 2.92 9.78
N VAL A 92 17.57 2.35 9.11
CA VAL A 92 17.77 1.27 8.14
C VAL A 92 18.57 1.85 6.98
N ARG A 93 19.74 1.25 6.70
CA ARG A 93 20.71 1.82 5.76
C ARG A 93 20.33 1.61 4.30
N GLN A 94 19.66 0.50 4.02
CA GLN A 94 19.23 0.11 2.68
C GLN A 94 17.78 0.57 2.49
N GLU A 95 17.47 1.21 1.38
CA GLU A 95 16.09 1.64 1.09
C GLU A 95 15.15 0.45 0.88
N ARG A 96 15.69 -0.67 0.39
CA ARG A 96 14.99 -1.93 0.15
C ARG A 96 15.89 -3.11 0.47
N TRP A 97 15.30 -4.16 1.02
CA TRP A 97 15.92 -5.49 1.13
C TRP A 97 14.84 -6.57 1.09
N GLU A 98 15.20 -7.75 0.60
CA GLU A 98 14.38 -8.96 0.66
C GLU A 98 15.28 -10.19 0.72
N GLY A 99 14.93 -11.15 1.59
CA GLY A 99 15.70 -12.38 1.75
C GLY A 99 15.03 -13.43 2.61
N ALA A 100 15.51 -14.67 2.47
CA ALA A 100 15.09 -15.76 3.35
C ALA A 100 15.54 -15.48 4.79
N LEU A 101 14.66 -15.78 5.75
CA LEU A 101 14.98 -15.66 7.17
C LEU A 101 15.40 -17.02 7.72
N GLU A 102 16.40 -17.01 8.60
CA GLU A 102 16.75 -18.17 9.42
C GLU A 102 15.63 -18.42 10.43
N VAL A 103 15.15 -19.67 10.49
CA VAL A 103 14.08 -20.09 11.38
C VAL A 103 14.67 -21.00 12.45
N GLU A 104 14.61 -20.56 13.70
CA GLU A 104 14.90 -21.40 14.86
C GLU A 104 13.59 -22.02 15.36
N GLY A 105 13.50 -23.35 15.36
CA GLY A 105 12.27 -24.09 15.66
C GLY A 105 11.46 -24.44 14.41
N GLU A 106 10.15 -24.62 14.57
CA GLU A 106 9.25 -25.04 13.48
C GLU A 106 8.10 -24.06 13.30
N LEU A 107 7.91 -23.57 12.08
CA LEU A 107 6.76 -22.74 11.72
C LEU A 107 5.54 -23.63 11.42
N PRO A 108 4.38 -23.40 12.05
CA PRO A 108 3.18 -24.17 11.76
C PRO A 108 2.77 -24.04 10.29
N LEU A 109 2.41 -25.16 9.65
CA LEU A 109 2.04 -25.15 8.22
C LEU A 109 0.74 -24.38 7.92
N TRP A 110 -0.11 -24.16 8.93
CA TRP A 110 -1.31 -23.33 8.80
C TRP A 110 -0.97 -21.82 8.79
N LEU A 111 0.23 -21.43 9.23
CA LEU A 111 0.69 -20.05 9.14
C LEU A 111 1.13 -19.77 7.70
N ASP A 112 0.15 -19.44 6.88
CA ASP A 112 0.32 -19.06 5.49
C ASP A 112 -0.27 -17.67 5.26
N GLY A 113 0.60 -16.66 5.15
CA GLY A 113 0.17 -15.29 4.98
C GLY A 113 1.32 -14.30 5.01
N THR A 114 0.96 -13.03 5.15
CA THR A 114 1.92 -11.93 5.20
C THR A 114 1.67 -11.10 6.44
N TYR A 115 2.68 -11.00 7.29
CA TYR A 115 2.74 -9.99 8.32
C TYR A 115 3.32 -8.72 7.74
N LEU A 116 2.62 -7.59 7.89
CA LEU A 116 3.05 -6.29 7.41
C LEU A 116 3.00 -5.31 8.58
N ARG A 117 4.10 -4.59 8.77
CA ARG A 117 4.23 -3.55 9.78
C ARG A 117 4.74 -2.28 9.12
N ASN A 118 4.20 -1.16 9.58
CA ASN A 118 4.65 0.16 9.21
C ASN A 118 5.18 0.89 10.45
N GLY A 119 6.10 1.82 10.25
CA GLY A 119 6.75 2.55 11.33
C GLY A 119 7.87 3.45 10.82
N PRO A 120 8.43 4.30 11.68
CA PRO A 120 9.62 5.07 11.34
C PRO A 120 10.83 4.13 11.23
N GLY A 121 11.58 4.21 10.12
CA GLY A 121 12.81 3.42 9.93
C GLY A 121 13.99 4.20 9.35
N LEU A 122 13.78 5.45 8.92
CA LEU A 122 14.86 6.37 8.58
C LEU A 122 14.84 7.59 9.51
N TRP A 123 15.88 7.72 10.32
CA TRP A 123 16.01 8.73 11.37
C TRP A 123 16.96 9.87 11.03
N ASN A 124 17.85 9.68 10.04
CA ASN A 124 18.88 10.64 9.68
C ASN A 124 18.86 10.96 8.18
N LEU A 125 19.00 12.24 7.84
CA LEU A 125 19.18 12.77 6.49
C LEU A 125 20.54 13.49 6.45
N GLY A 126 21.60 12.80 6.03
CA GLY A 126 22.96 13.35 6.18
C GLY A 126 23.26 13.63 7.66
N ASP A 127 23.55 14.90 7.96
CA ASP A 127 23.84 15.37 9.33
C ASP A 127 22.57 15.73 10.13
N TYR A 128 21.40 15.76 9.50
CA TYR A 128 20.14 16.04 10.18
C TYR A 128 19.58 14.78 10.83
N GLY A 129 19.31 14.81 12.14
CA GLY A 129 18.69 13.71 12.88
C GLY A 129 17.34 14.10 13.47
N PHE A 130 16.32 13.25 13.29
CA PHE A 130 15.01 13.44 13.90
C PHE A 130 15.06 13.25 15.42
N ARG A 131 14.24 14.03 16.13
CA ARG A 131 14.20 14.06 17.61
C ARG A 131 12.93 13.44 18.19
N HIS A 132 11.90 13.26 17.36
CA HIS A 132 10.61 12.71 17.77
C HIS A 132 10.29 11.43 17.02
N LEU A 133 9.62 10.49 17.70
CA LEU A 133 9.32 9.15 17.16
C LEU A 133 8.50 9.23 15.87
N PHE A 134 7.58 10.19 15.78
CA PHE A 134 6.67 10.33 14.65
C PHE A 134 7.25 11.13 13.46
N ASP A 135 8.49 11.59 13.53
CA ASP A 135 9.10 12.31 12.40
C ASP A 135 9.96 11.42 11.49
N GLY A 136 10.42 10.25 11.99
CA GLY A 136 11.19 9.32 11.18
C GLY A 136 10.40 8.88 9.96
N TYR A 137 11.06 8.79 8.80
CA TYR A 137 10.35 8.44 7.56
C TYR A 137 9.88 6.99 7.55
N ALA A 138 8.68 6.78 7.04
CA ALA A 138 7.97 5.52 7.03
C ALA A 138 8.69 4.39 6.28
N THR A 139 8.98 3.31 6.98
CA THR A 139 9.58 2.09 6.43
C THR A 139 8.65 0.91 6.69
N LEU A 140 8.23 0.25 5.62
CA LEU A 140 7.49 -1.00 5.69
C LEU A 140 8.42 -2.17 6.00
N VAL A 141 7.95 -3.07 6.85
CA VAL A 141 8.58 -4.35 7.15
C VAL A 141 7.57 -5.45 6.88
N ARG A 142 7.97 -6.43 6.07
CA ARG A 142 7.19 -7.61 5.70
C ARG A 142 7.85 -8.87 6.21
N VAL A 143 7.04 -9.81 6.69
CA VAL A 143 7.43 -11.21 6.84
C VAL A 143 6.35 -12.07 6.19
N SER A 144 6.71 -12.81 5.16
CA SER A 144 5.80 -13.75 4.48
C SER A 144 6.12 -15.19 4.86
N PHE A 145 5.08 -15.94 5.19
CA PHE A 145 5.17 -17.33 5.62
C PHE A 145 4.57 -18.25 4.57
N ARG A 146 5.35 -19.19 4.04
CA ARG A 146 4.90 -20.15 3.02
C ARG A 146 5.53 -21.50 3.30
N SER A 147 4.71 -22.53 3.50
CA SER A 147 5.16 -23.93 3.64
C SER A 147 6.30 -24.12 4.66
N GLY A 148 6.16 -23.54 5.86
CA GLY A 148 7.16 -23.64 6.93
C GLY A 148 8.41 -22.77 6.73
N ARG A 149 8.45 -21.89 5.73
CA ARG A 149 9.55 -20.95 5.46
C ARG A 149 9.10 -19.51 5.66
N ALA A 150 10.05 -18.64 6.01
CA ALA A 150 9.83 -17.20 6.14
C ALA A 150 10.74 -16.40 5.20
N VAL A 151 10.17 -15.39 4.55
CA VAL A 151 10.90 -14.38 3.76
C VAL A 151 10.65 -13.02 4.38
N GLY A 152 11.72 -12.32 4.72
CA GLY A 152 11.68 -10.96 5.23
C GLY A 152 11.90 -9.97 4.10
N ALA A 153 11.26 -8.82 4.18
CA ALA A 153 11.55 -7.68 3.33
C ALA A 153 11.33 -6.38 4.09
N HIS A 154 12.01 -5.32 3.65
CA HIS A 154 11.66 -3.95 4.05
C HIS A 154 11.74 -3.01 2.86
N ARG A 155 10.98 -1.92 2.92
CA ARG A 155 11.06 -0.85 1.94
C ARG A 155 10.66 0.50 2.53
N GLN A 156 11.39 1.55 2.16
CA GLN A 156 10.99 2.92 2.46
C GLN A 156 9.77 3.32 1.63
N ILE A 157 8.77 3.96 2.25
CA ILE A 157 7.63 4.51 1.51
C ILE A 157 8.08 5.76 0.76
N GLU A 158 7.80 5.81 -0.54
CA GLU A 158 8.22 6.88 -1.46
C GLU A 158 7.26 8.07 -1.45
N SER A 159 6.97 8.57 -0.23
CA SER A 159 6.16 9.77 -0.01
C SER A 159 6.83 11.03 -0.57
N ASP A 160 6.08 12.08 -0.87
CA ASP A 160 6.66 13.34 -1.35
C ASP A 160 7.56 13.98 -0.28
N ALA A 161 7.18 13.87 1.00
CA ALA A 161 8.01 14.30 2.11
C ALA A 161 9.36 13.60 2.16
N TYR A 162 9.37 12.27 2.04
CA TYR A 162 10.60 11.49 1.98
C TYR A 162 11.44 11.84 0.74
N LYS A 163 10.85 11.86 -0.45
CA LYS A 163 11.56 12.15 -1.71
C LYS A 163 12.20 13.54 -1.69
N ALA A 164 11.46 14.56 -1.25
CA ALA A 164 11.99 15.91 -1.13
C ALA A 164 13.12 15.98 -0.10
N ALA A 165 12.96 15.33 1.04
CA ALA A 165 13.97 15.32 2.08
C ALA A 165 15.26 14.60 1.66
N ARG A 166 15.15 13.52 0.89
CA ARG A 166 16.30 12.85 0.27
C ARG A 166 16.99 13.75 -0.76
N ALA A 167 16.23 14.42 -1.61
CA ALA A 167 16.77 15.29 -2.65
C ALA A 167 17.51 16.52 -2.08
N HIS A 168 16.99 17.11 -0.99
CA HIS A 168 17.52 18.34 -0.42
C HIS A 168 18.39 18.14 0.83
N GLY A 169 18.48 16.92 1.37
CA GLY A 169 19.23 16.62 2.59
C GLY A 169 18.68 17.29 3.85
N LYS A 170 17.43 17.77 3.82
CA LYS A 170 16.76 18.46 4.94
C LYS A 170 15.25 18.24 4.89
N VAL A 171 14.58 18.40 6.04
CA VAL A 171 13.12 18.32 6.13
C VAL A 171 12.48 19.43 5.30
N CYS A 172 11.58 19.03 4.38
CA CYS A 172 10.92 19.95 3.43
C CYS A 172 9.41 20.11 3.69
N TYR A 173 8.80 19.24 4.49
CA TYR A 173 7.40 19.28 4.87
C TYR A 173 7.26 19.42 6.39
N ARG A 174 6.09 19.85 6.85
CA ARG A 174 5.79 19.89 8.29
C ARG A 174 5.52 18.47 8.78
N GLU A 175 6.46 17.92 9.51
CA GLU A 175 6.30 16.66 10.24
C GLU A 175 5.60 16.92 11.58
N PHE A 176 5.55 15.93 12.47
CA PHE A 176 4.83 16.05 13.74
C PHE A 176 5.47 17.09 14.67
N SER A 177 6.79 17.03 14.86
CA SER A 177 7.52 17.96 15.73
C SER A 177 8.44 18.93 14.99
N GLU A 178 8.67 18.69 13.69
CA GLU A 178 9.61 19.45 12.89
C GLU A 178 8.89 20.32 11.85
N VAL A 179 9.30 21.60 11.81
CA VAL A 179 8.79 22.59 10.87
C VAL A 179 9.96 23.07 10.01
N PRO A 180 9.85 23.03 8.67
CA PRO A 180 10.88 23.58 7.79
C PRO A 180 11.16 25.04 8.13
N LYS A 181 12.43 25.39 8.39
CA LYS A 181 12.79 26.78 8.69
C LYS A 181 12.55 27.66 7.46
N PRO A 182 11.80 28.77 7.58
CA PRO A 182 11.63 29.71 6.47
C PRO A 182 12.96 30.43 6.19
N ASP A 183 13.33 30.52 4.91
CA ASP A 183 14.53 31.21 4.43
C ASP A 183 14.34 32.75 4.37
N GLY A 184 13.16 33.27 4.74
CA GLY A 184 12.82 34.70 4.80
C GLY A 184 11.33 35.02 4.99
N PHE A 185 10.95 36.29 5.10
CA PHE A 185 9.56 36.72 5.38
C PHE A 185 8.53 36.23 4.34
N LEU A 186 8.85 36.33 3.05
CA LEU A 186 7.97 35.83 1.97
C LEU A 186 7.75 34.32 2.07
N SER A 187 8.78 33.56 2.44
CA SER A 187 8.65 32.11 2.66
C SER A 187 7.83 31.78 3.91
N ALA A 188 7.84 32.62 4.95
CA ALA A 188 6.99 32.45 6.13
C ALA A 188 5.51 32.68 5.81
N VAL A 189 5.19 33.73 5.03
CA VAL A 189 3.83 33.97 4.53
C VAL A 189 3.37 32.83 3.62
N GLY A 190 4.25 32.35 2.74
CA GLY A 190 4.02 31.17 1.90
C GLY A 190 3.75 29.90 2.72
N GLN A 191 4.54 29.66 3.78
CA GLN A 191 4.34 28.53 4.69
C GLN A 191 2.99 28.58 5.43
N LEU A 192 2.54 29.79 5.79
CA LEU A 192 1.25 29.98 6.44
C LEU A 192 0.10 29.70 5.45
N ALA A 193 0.18 30.22 4.23
CA ALA A 193 -0.79 29.93 3.17
C ALA A 193 -0.80 28.43 2.79
N SER A 194 0.35 27.78 2.76
CA SER A 194 0.45 26.34 2.50
C SER A 194 -0.11 25.50 3.66
N LEU A 195 -0.06 26.01 4.89
CA LEU A 195 -0.67 25.37 6.06
C LEU A 195 -2.19 25.46 6.00
N PHE A 196 -2.74 26.63 5.68
CA PHE A 196 -4.19 26.81 5.50
C PHE A 196 -4.76 25.99 4.34
N SER A 197 -3.97 25.77 3.28
CA SER A 197 -4.35 24.89 2.16
C SER A 197 -4.05 23.41 2.41
N GLY A 198 -3.34 23.06 3.50
CA GLY A 198 -2.87 21.69 3.77
C GLY A 198 -1.72 21.20 2.90
N SER A 199 -1.28 21.97 1.91
CA SER A 199 -0.22 21.56 0.97
C SER A 199 1.13 21.31 1.64
N SER A 200 1.44 22.02 2.72
CA SER A 200 2.66 21.82 3.52
C SER A 200 2.59 20.66 4.53
N LEU A 201 1.42 20.04 4.71
CA LEU A 201 1.30 18.88 5.59
C LEU A 201 2.08 17.70 4.99
N THR A 202 2.73 16.96 5.89
CA THR A 202 3.46 15.75 5.54
C THR A 202 2.53 14.69 4.96
N ASP A 203 3.06 13.88 4.05
CA ASP A 203 2.50 12.61 3.64
C ASP A 203 3.32 11.41 4.16
N ASN A 204 4.15 11.64 5.19
CA ASN A 204 4.93 10.62 5.88
C ASN A 204 4.02 9.65 6.63
N SER A 205 3.56 8.63 5.92
CA SER A 205 2.61 7.62 6.39
C SER A 205 3.29 6.59 7.29
N ASN A 206 3.79 6.97 8.47
CA ASN A 206 4.62 6.12 9.34
C ASN A 206 3.89 5.52 10.56
N THR A 207 2.57 5.68 10.66
CA THR A 207 1.81 5.37 11.88
C THR A 207 1.06 4.05 11.79
N GLY A 208 0.25 3.87 10.74
CA GLY A 208 -0.66 2.73 10.60
C GLY A 208 -0.48 1.99 9.27
N VAL A 209 -0.92 0.73 9.25
CA VAL A 209 -1.14 -0.04 8.02
C VAL A 209 -2.43 -0.83 8.14
N VAL A 210 -3.31 -0.72 7.15
CA VAL A 210 -4.62 -1.40 7.12
C VAL A 210 -4.89 -1.99 5.75
N ARG A 211 -5.61 -3.11 5.71
CA ARG A 211 -6.11 -3.71 4.47
C ARG A 211 -7.60 -3.42 4.34
N LEU A 212 -8.00 -2.76 3.26
CA LEU A 212 -9.41 -2.51 2.94
C LEU A 212 -10.12 -3.80 2.52
N GLY A 213 -11.45 -3.82 2.63
CA GLY A 213 -12.29 -4.95 2.21
C GLY A 213 -12.14 -5.36 0.74
N ASP A 214 -11.75 -4.42 -0.13
CA ASP A 214 -11.45 -4.69 -1.55
C ASP A 214 -10.02 -5.19 -1.81
N GLY A 215 -9.22 -5.33 -0.76
CA GLY A 215 -7.86 -5.87 -0.81
C GLY A 215 -6.74 -4.85 -0.99
N ARG A 216 -7.05 -3.56 -1.23
CA ARG A 216 -6.03 -2.51 -1.22
C ARG A 216 -5.41 -2.37 0.17
N VAL A 217 -4.12 -2.08 0.24
CA VAL A 217 -3.41 -1.87 1.51
C VAL A 217 -2.97 -0.42 1.63
N LEU A 218 -3.34 0.21 2.74
CA LEU A 218 -3.11 1.61 3.04
C LEU A 218 -2.11 1.75 4.18
N CYS A 219 -1.12 2.61 3.98
CA CYS A 219 -0.29 3.18 5.04
C CYS A 219 -0.86 4.53 5.44
N LEU A 220 -0.88 4.81 6.74
CA LEU A 220 -1.55 5.97 7.31
C LEU A 220 -0.63 6.77 8.23
N THR A 221 -0.90 8.07 8.30
CA THR A 221 -0.54 9.00 9.38
C THR A 221 -1.80 9.78 9.74
N GLU A 222 -1.70 10.80 10.60
CA GLU A 222 -2.87 11.59 10.99
C GLU A 222 -3.28 12.61 9.92
N THR A 223 -2.48 12.86 8.89
CA THR A 223 -2.87 13.72 7.75
C THR A 223 -3.63 12.91 6.71
N ILE A 224 -4.70 13.48 6.16
CA ILE A 224 -5.46 12.82 5.08
C ILE A 224 -4.55 12.58 3.86
N LYS A 225 -3.69 13.56 3.55
CA LYS A 225 -2.68 13.50 2.48
C LYS A 225 -1.68 12.34 2.65
N GLY A 226 -1.42 11.91 3.89
CA GLY A 226 -0.54 10.79 4.22
C GLY A 226 -1.23 9.43 4.18
N SER A 227 -2.38 9.32 3.50
CA SER A 227 -2.96 8.03 3.13
C SER A 227 -2.31 7.54 1.85
N ILE A 228 -1.50 6.47 1.91
CA ILE A 228 -0.71 5.97 0.77
C ILE A 228 -1.07 4.51 0.50
N VAL A 229 -1.35 4.19 -0.77
CA VAL A 229 -1.58 2.82 -1.23
C VAL A 229 -0.23 2.17 -1.53
N ILE A 230 -0.06 0.92 -1.06
CA ILE A 230 1.12 0.11 -1.33
C ILE A 230 0.75 -1.24 -1.91
N ASP A 231 1.69 -1.87 -2.61
CA ASP A 231 1.60 -3.27 -2.99
C ASP A 231 2.12 -4.15 -1.84
N PRO A 232 1.31 -5.05 -1.27
CA PRO A 232 1.68 -5.78 -0.05
C PRO A 232 2.71 -6.89 -0.28
N ASP A 233 2.96 -7.29 -1.53
CA ASP A 233 3.92 -8.35 -1.85
C ASP A 233 5.31 -7.76 -2.15
N THR A 234 5.35 -6.69 -2.94
CA THR A 234 6.59 -6.01 -3.38
C THR A 234 7.02 -4.86 -2.47
N LEU A 235 6.09 -4.34 -1.67
CA LEU A 235 6.22 -3.11 -0.86
C LEU A 235 6.36 -1.83 -1.68
N ASP A 236 6.02 -1.88 -2.97
CA ASP A 236 6.04 -0.72 -3.86
C ASP A 236 5.01 0.33 -3.39
N THR A 237 5.40 1.60 -3.45
CA THR A 237 4.47 2.72 -3.23
C THR A 237 3.69 2.95 -4.51
N LEU A 238 2.38 2.69 -4.49
CA LEU A 238 1.52 2.79 -5.68
C LEU A 238 1.00 4.21 -5.89
N GLY A 239 0.85 4.98 -4.82
CA GLY A 239 0.42 6.38 -4.89
C GLY A 239 -0.38 6.80 -3.67
N LYS A 240 -0.88 8.03 -3.69
CA LYS A 240 -1.76 8.55 -2.64
C LYS A 240 -3.16 7.96 -2.79
N PHE A 241 -3.80 7.72 -1.66
CA PHE A 241 -5.20 7.36 -1.59
C PHE A 241 -6.03 8.65 -1.55
N GLU A 242 -6.66 8.98 -2.67
CA GLU A 242 -7.50 10.17 -2.80
C GLU A 242 -8.95 9.83 -2.43
N TYR A 243 -9.46 10.47 -1.38
CA TYR A 243 -10.89 10.42 -1.04
C TYR A 243 -11.68 11.28 -2.05
N THR A 244 -12.79 10.75 -2.58
CA THR A 244 -13.58 11.41 -3.63
C THR A 244 -14.76 12.23 -3.08
N ASP A 245 -14.96 12.20 -1.77
CA ASP A 245 -16.01 12.97 -1.08
C ASP A 245 -15.63 14.44 -0.87
N LYS A 246 -16.62 15.23 -0.43
CA LYS A 246 -16.47 16.66 -0.11
C LYS A 246 -16.47 16.94 1.39
N LEU A 247 -16.23 15.93 2.23
CA LEU A 247 -16.27 16.09 3.69
C LEU A 247 -15.11 16.97 4.21
N GLY A 248 -14.10 17.21 3.37
CA GLY A 248 -12.94 18.03 3.69
C GLY A 248 -12.08 17.40 4.78
N GLY A 249 -11.45 18.27 5.57
CA GLY A 249 -10.52 17.89 6.64
C GLY A 249 -9.06 17.93 6.18
N LEU A 250 -8.18 18.23 7.12
CA LEU A 250 -6.72 18.15 6.93
C LEU A 250 -6.14 16.88 7.55
N VAL A 251 -6.83 16.37 8.56
CA VAL A 251 -6.39 15.27 9.41
C VAL A 251 -7.54 14.30 9.65
N HIS A 252 -7.19 13.07 10.01
CA HIS A 252 -8.09 11.99 10.41
C HIS A 252 -7.39 11.09 11.43
N SER A 253 -8.12 10.17 12.05
CA SER A 253 -7.50 9.15 12.88
C SER A 253 -6.62 8.22 12.04
N ALA A 254 -5.39 7.97 12.51
CA ALA A 254 -4.47 6.99 11.93
C ALA A 254 -4.86 5.53 12.26
N HIS A 255 -5.87 5.32 13.12
CA HIS A 255 -6.37 4.02 13.54
C HIS A 255 -7.86 3.85 13.18
N PRO A 256 -8.18 3.77 11.87
CA PRO A 256 -9.53 3.49 11.44
C PRO A 256 -9.93 2.06 11.81
N ILE A 257 -11.24 1.84 11.92
CA ILE A 257 -11.81 0.51 12.09
C ILE A 257 -12.16 0.00 10.69
N VAL A 258 -11.52 -1.09 10.28
CA VAL A 258 -11.71 -1.68 8.95
C VAL A 258 -12.28 -3.08 9.09
N THR A 259 -13.35 -3.34 8.34
CA THR A 259 -13.98 -4.65 8.18
C THR A 259 -13.90 -5.07 6.70
N ASP A 260 -14.41 -6.26 6.38
CA ASP A 260 -14.48 -6.74 5.00
C ASP A 260 -15.37 -5.86 4.09
N THR A 261 -16.25 -5.05 4.68
CA THR A 261 -17.25 -4.26 3.94
C THR A 261 -17.13 -2.77 4.18
N GLU A 262 -16.47 -2.32 5.26
CA GLU A 262 -16.52 -0.94 5.70
C GLU A 262 -15.16 -0.46 6.24
N PHE A 263 -14.89 0.82 6.03
CA PHE A 263 -13.84 1.58 6.68
C PHE A 263 -14.49 2.71 7.49
N TRP A 264 -14.15 2.82 8.76
CA TRP A 264 -14.68 3.82 9.67
C TRP A 264 -13.55 4.67 10.24
N THR A 265 -13.72 5.98 10.23
CA THR A 265 -12.77 6.90 10.87
C THR A 265 -13.48 8.13 11.43
N LEU A 266 -12.70 8.96 12.13
CA LEU A 266 -13.12 10.25 12.65
C LEU A 266 -12.35 11.37 11.95
N ILE A 267 -13.07 12.42 11.58
CA ILE A 267 -12.49 13.67 11.06
C ILE A 267 -12.75 14.76 12.10
N PRO A 268 -11.71 15.35 12.72
CA PRO A 268 -11.90 16.46 13.64
C PRO A 268 -12.41 17.70 12.90
N ASP A 269 -13.36 18.38 13.50
CA ASP A 269 -13.81 19.69 13.03
C ASP A 269 -12.93 20.77 13.66
N LEU A 270 -12.12 21.42 12.83
CA LEU A 270 -11.15 22.42 13.26
C LEU A 270 -11.79 23.79 13.57
N ILE A 271 -13.09 23.96 13.30
CA ILE A 271 -13.85 25.19 13.53
C ILE A 271 -14.80 25.03 14.72
N ARG A 272 -15.58 23.95 14.72
CA ARG A 272 -16.54 23.65 15.79
C ARG A 272 -16.03 22.49 16.64
N PRO A 273 -16.03 22.60 17.98
CA PRO A 273 -15.65 21.50 18.86
C PRO A 273 -16.39 20.20 18.51
N GLY A 274 -15.64 19.13 18.22
CA GLY A 274 -16.22 17.83 17.91
C GLY A 274 -15.59 17.14 16.69
N TYR A 275 -16.18 16.00 16.34
CA TYR A 275 -15.68 15.09 15.30
C TYR A 275 -16.84 14.62 14.41
N SER A 276 -16.58 14.53 13.11
CA SER A 276 -17.44 13.83 12.17
C SER A 276 -17.11 12.35 12.17
N VAL A 277 -18.13 11.51 12.40
CA VAL A 277 -18.05 10.06 12.25
C VAL A 277 -18.34 9.73 10.80
N VAL A 278 -17.38 9.11 10.11
CA VAL A 278 -17.49 8.86 8.68
C VAL A 278 -17.24 7.38 8.35
N ARG A 279 -17.97 6.90 7.35
CA ARG A 279 -17.87 5.53 6.83
C ARG A 279 -17.54 5.55 5.34
N MET A 280 -16.72 4.63 4.87
CA MET A 280 -16.49 4.35 3.46
C MET A 280 -16.78 2.88 3.19
N ASP A 281 -17.55 2.62 2.13
CA ASP A 281 -17.87 1.25 1.72
C ASP A 281 -16.67 0.64 0.97
N ALA A 282 -16.41 -0.67 1.16
CA ALA A 282 -15.36 -1.38 0.45
C ALA A 282 -15.51 -1.24 -1.09
N GLY A 283 -14.40 -1.08 -1.81
CA GLY A 283 -14.40 -0.84 -3.25
C GLY A 283 -14.60 0.62 -3.65
N THR A 284 -14.87 1.52 -2.69
CA THR A 284 -15.08 2.94 -2.95
C THR A 284 -13.94 3.79 -2.37
N ASN A 285 -13.89 5.06 -2.79
CA ASN A 285 -13.07 6.11 -2.16
C ASN A 285 -13.95 7.23 -1.58
N GLU A 286 -15.27 7.03 -1.54
CA GLU A 286 -16.24 8.02 -1.09
C GLU A 286 -16.62 7.75 0.36
N ARG A 287 -16.24 8.66 1.27
CA ARG A 287 -16.74 8.60 2.64
C ARG A 287 -18.10 9.29 2.73
N ARG A 288 -18.95 8.76 3.60
CA ARG A 288 -20.26 9.31 3.97
C ARG A 288 -20.25 9.69 5.44
N LEU A 289 -20.82 10.86 5.73
CA LEU A 289 -21.08 11.28 7.11
C LEU A 289 -22.16 10.37 7.71
N VAL A 290 -21.84 9.73 8.83
CA VAL A 290 -22.80 8.91 9.59
C VAL A 290 -23.38 9.71 10.74
N GLY A 291 -22.56 10.54 11.38
CA GLY A 291 -23.00 11.37 12.48
C GLY A 291 -21.91 12.32 12.94
N ARG A 292 -22.22 13.09 13.99
CA ARG A 292 -21.29 14.02 14.62
C ARG A 292 -21.27 13.77 16.12
N VAL A 293 -20.08 13.84 16.70
CA VAL A 293 -19.87 13.86 18.15
C VAL A 293 -19.45 15.27 18.52
N ASP A 294 -20.32 15.99 19.23
CA ASP A 294 -19.98 17.30 19.77
C ASP A 294 -19.17 17.14 21.07
N CYS A 295 -18.17 18.00 21.25
CA CYS A 295 -17.32 17.98 22.44
C CYS A 295 -17.45 19.29 23.21
N GLY A 296 -17.37 19.22 24.54
CA GLY A 296 -17.20 20.41 25.36
C GLY A 296 -15.80 21.01 25.18
N GLY A 297 -15.68 22.33 25.32
CA GLY A 297 -14.42 23.06 25.17
C GLY A 297 -14.20 23.64 23.77
N GLY A 298 -12.95 24.00 23.45
CA GLY A 298 -12.57 24.50 22.12
C GLY A 298 -12.32 23.39 21.09
N PRO A 299 -12.14 23.73 19.81
CA PRO A 299 -11.76 22.76 18.78
C PRO A 299 -10.50 21.99 19.17
N ALA A 300 -10.58 20.66 19.15
CA ALA A 300 -9.46 19.76 19.41
C ALA A 300 -9.03 19.11 18.09
N PRO A 301 -7.77 19.28 17.67
CA PRO A 301 -7.34 18.83 16.34
C PRO A 301 -7.04 17.33 16.26
N GLY A 302 -6.98 16.60 17.38
CA GLY A 302 -6.43 15.26 17.42
C GLY A 302 -7.35 14.22 18.04
N VAL A 303 -7.70 13.19 17.26
CA VAL A 303 -8.22 11.92 17.77
C VAL A 303 -7.38 10.79 17.19
N HIS A 304 -6.66 10.10 18.07
CA HIS A 304 -5.72 9.08 17.63
C HIS A 304 -6.42 7.79 17.21
N SER A 305 -7.40 7.33 17.99
CA SER A 305 -8.17 6.11 17.73
C SER A 305 -9.61 6.23 18.24
N SER A 306 -10.46 5.28 17.84
CA SER A 306 -11.84 5.16 18.28
C SER A 306 -12.24 3.70 18.45
N ALA A 307 -13.40 3.45 19.06
CA ALA A 307 -13.96 2.11 19.23
C ALA A 307 -15.38 2.07 18.65
N ARG A 308 -15.74 0.92 18.06
CA ARG A 308 -17.09 0.62 17.57
C ARG A 308 -17.53 -0.72 18.15
N ALA A 309 -18.69 -0.74 18.78
CA ALA A 309 -19.38 -1.96 19.14
C ALA A 309 -20.44 -2.27 18.07
N ALA A 310 -20.61 -3.55 17.71
CA ALA A 310 -21.77 -3.98 16.94
C ALA A 310 -23.00 -3.98 17.85
N GLU A 311 -24.12 -3.48 17.37
CA GLU A 311 -25.40 -3.72 18.03
C GLU A 311 -25.70 -5.22 17.92
N GLN A 312 -25.83 -5.91 19.06
CA GLN A 312 -26.40 -7.25 19.05
C GLN A 312 -27.90 -7.10 18.77
N PRO A 313 -28.44 -7.73 17.71
CA PRO A 313 -29.88 -7.82 17.56
C PRO A 313 -30.43 -8.58 18.78
N TRP A 314 -31.37 -7.96 19.47
CA TRP A 314 -32.07 -8.52 20.62
C TRP A 314 -32.99 -9.67 20.22
#